data_AF-A0A399F540-F1
#
_entry.id   AF-A0A399F540-F1
#
_cell.length_a   1.000
_cell.length_b   1.000
_cell.length_c   1.000
_cell.angle_alpha   90.00
_cell.angle_beta   90.00
_cell.angle_gamma   90.00
#
_symmetry.space_group_name_H-M   'P 1'
#
loop_
_entity.id
_entity.type
_entity.pdbx_description
1 polymer ?
#
loop_
_entity_poly.entity_id
_entity_poly.type
_entity_poly.pdbx_seq_one_letter_code
_entity_poly.pdbx_strand_id
1 'polypeptide(L)' 'MEGSLLILTFLTAVATVGLSIPLARALGIVDRPGAIKIHTLPTPRFGGVGIVVAFGLWGWCPPWPTRST' A
#
# COMPACT_ATOMS: atom_id res chain seq x y z
N MET A 1 4.80 -9.75 -23.67
CA MET A 1 5.75 -9.43 -22.57
C MET A 1 5.13 -8.53 -21.51
N GLU A 2 4.20 -7.64 -21.85
CA GLU A 2 3.62 -6.67 -20.89
C GLU A 2 2.68 -7.31 -19.84
N GLY A 3 1.89 -8.32 -20.22
CA GLY A 3 0.99 -9.00 -19.27
C GLY A 3 1.73 -9.68 -18.12
N SER A 4 2.94 -10.19 -18.37
CA SER A 4 3.78 -10.81 -17.34
C SER A 4 4.24 -9.79 -16.29
N LEU A 5 4.53 -8.55 -16.70
CA LEU A 5 4.91 -7.47 -15.78
C LEU A 5 3.74 -7.08 -14.88
N LEU A 6 2.53 -6.96 -15.43
CA LEU A 6 1.33 -6.65 -14.64
C LEU A 6 1.04 -7.73 -13.58
N ILE A 7 1.22 -9.00 -13.94
CA ILE A 7 1.06 -10.12 -13.01
C ILE A 7 2.11 -10.04 -11.90
N LEU A 8 3.38 -9.78 -12.24
CA LEU A 8 4.46 -9.64 -11.26
C LEU A 8 4.24 -8.43 -10.34
N THR A 9 3.78 -7.29 -10.85
CA THR A 9 3.40 -6.11 -10.06
C THR A 9 2.24 -6.43 -9.11
N PHE A 10 1.21 -7.15 -9.59
CA PHE A 10 0.09 -7.54 -8.75
C PHE A 10 0.52 -8.49 -7.63
N LEU A 11 1.30 -9.53 -7.96
CA LEU A 11 1.77 -10.51 -6.98
C LEU A 11 2.69 -9.86 -5.93
N THR A 12 3.60 -8.99 -6.36
CA THR A 12 4.48 -8.26 -5.44
C THR A 12 3.72 -7.26 -4.59
N ALA A 13 2.69 -6.59 -5.12
CA ALA A 13 1.81 -5.73 -4.34
C ALA A 13 1.05 -6.54 -3.26
N VAL A 14 0.42 -7.65 -3.63
CA VAL A 14 -0.31 -8.50 -2.68
C VAL A 14 0.61 -9.02 -1.57
N ALA A 15 1.80 -9.53 -1.93
CA ALA A 15 2.77 -10.00 -0.96
C ALA A 15 3.24 -8.88 -0.01
N THR A 16 3.58 -7.71 -0.56
CA THR A 16 4.12 -6.59 0.23
C THR A 16 3.06 -5.96 1.11
N VAL A 17 1.81 -5.83 0.63
CA VAL A 17 0.68 -5.35 1.43
C VAL A 17 0.36 -6.35 2.54
N GLY A 18 0.32 -7.66 2.24
CA GLY A 18 0.12 -8.70 3.23
C GLY A 18 1.17 -8.67 4.34
N LEU A 19 2.45 -8.46 3.99
CA LEU A 19 3.56 -8.32 4.95
C LEU A 19 3.56 -6.97 5.68
N SER A 20 3.03 -5.91 5.08
CA SER A 20 2.93 -4.59 5.71
C SER A 20 1.97 -4.59 6.91
N ILE A 21 0.96 -5.48 6.93
CA ILE A 21 -0.02 -5.57 8.02
C ILE A 21 0.62 -6.03 9.35
N PRO A 22 1.31 -7.19 9.43
CA PRO A 22 2.00 -7.59 10.65
C PRO A 22 3.14 -6.63 11.00
N LEU A 23 3.84 -6.07 10.00
CA LEU A 23 4.89 -5.08 10.23
C LEU A 23 4.34 -3.79 10.86
N ALA A 24 3.20 -3.28 10.39
CA ALA A 24 2.52 -2.11 10.96
C ALA A 24 2.05 -2.35 12.39
N ARG A 25 1.58 -3.58 12.69
CA ARG A 25 1.22 -4.00 14.05
C ARG A 25 2.45 -4.07 14.95
N ALA A 26 3.57 -4.61 14.45
CA ALA A 26 4.82 -4.72 15.20
C ALA A 26 5.47 -3.35 15.46
N LEU A 27 5.42 -2.43 14.50
CA LEU A 27 5.93 -1.06 14.63
C LEU A 27 5.00 -0.13 15.43
N GLY A 28 3.82 -0.59 15.83
CA GLY A 28 2.85 0.21 16.58
C GLY A 28 2.25 1.38 15.79
N ILE A 29 2.40 1.39 14.45
CA ILE A 29 1.80 2.37 13.51
C ILE A 29 0.35 1.93 13.25
N VAL A 30 -0.38 1.84 14.34
CA VAL A 30 -1.74 1.35 14.40
C VAL A 30 -2.60 2.53 14.82
N ASP A 31 -3.67 2.75 14.07
CA ASP A 31 -4.63 3.77 14.43
C ASP A 31 -5.34 3.33 15.70
N ARG A 32 -5.01 3.98 16.83
CA ARG A 32 -5.73 3.75 18.08
C ARG A 32 -7.05 4.53 17.99
N PRO A 33 -8.18 3.91 18.36
CA PRO A 33 -9.47 4.57 18.27
C PRO A 33 -9.48 5.83 19.16
N GLY A 34 -9.69 6.99 18.54
CA GLY A 34 -9.91 8.29 19.18
C GLY A 34 -11.36 8.75 18.98
N ALA A 35 -11.74 9.87 19.62
CA ALA A 35 -13.11 10.36 19.79
C ALA A 35 -13.97 10.57 18.51
N ILE A 36 -13.42 10.42 17.31
CA ILE A 36 -14.10 10.61 16.01
C ILE A 36 -14.20 9.28 15.21
N LYS A 37 -13.69 8.15 15.72
CA LYS A 37 -13.59 6.88 14.96
C LYS A 37 -14.45 5.75 15.56
N ILE A 38 -15.38 5.23 14.74
CA ILE A 38 -16.37 4.16 15.03
C ILE A 38 -15.76 2.74 15.09
N HIS A 39 -14.48 2.59 14.76
CA HIS A 39 -13.80 1.31 14.66
C HIS A 39 -13.36 0.85 16.05
N THR A 40 -13.85 -0.29 16.51
CA THR A 40 -13.48 -0.91 17.78
C THR A 40 -12.15 -1.66 17.72
N LEU A 41 -11.70 -2.01 16.50
CA LEU A 41 -10.48 -2.78 16.26
C LEU A 41 -9.35 -1.89 15.71
N PRO A 42 -8.10 -2.09 16.17
CA PRO A 42 -6.93 -1.40 15.65
C PRO A 42 -6.74 -1.65 14.15
N THR A 43 -6.83 -0.61 13.33
CA THR A 43 -6.61 -0.71 11.87
C THR A 43 -5.18 -0.29 11.50
N PRO A 44 -4.43 -1.12 10.75
CA PRO A 44 -3.09 -0.79 10.31
C PRO A 44 -3.13 0.27 9.19
N ARG A 45 -2.40 1.39 9.35
CA ARG A 45 -2.38 2.50 8.37
C ARG A 45 -1.41 2.30 7.20
N PHE A 46 -0.74 1.15 7.10
CA PHE A 46 0.45 0.97 6.27
C PHE A 46 0.22 0.27 4.92
N GLY A 47 -1.02 -0.03 4.54
CA GLY A 47 -1.33 -0.78 3.32
C GLY A 47 -0.89 -0.09 2.02
N GLY A 48 -0.88 1.24 1.97
CA GLY A 48 -0.46 1.99 0.77
C GLY A 48 1.03 1.83 0.41
N VAL A 49 1.89 1.55 1.40
CA VAL A 49 3.34 1.46 1.20
C VAL A 49 3.70 0.25 0.32
N GLY A 50 3.01 -0.87 0.51
CA GLY A 50 3.24 -2.07 -0.32
C GLY A 50 2.89 -1.86 -1.80
N ILE A 51 1.90 -1.01 -2.08
CA ILE A 51 1.49 -0.65 -3.45
C ILE A 51 2.58 0.24 -4.08
N VAL A 52 3.04 1.28 -3.38
CA VAL A 52 4.08 2.18 -3.89
C VAL A 52 5.38 1.42 -4.19
N VAL A 53 5.78 0.50 -3.32
CA VAL A 53 6.97 -0.34 -3.53
C VAL A 53 6.82 -1.23 -4.77
N ALA A 54 5.67 -1.88 -4.96
CA ALA A 54 5.43 -2.70 -6.13
C ALA A 54 5.46 -1.89 -7.44
N PHE A 55 4.78 -0.75 -7.49
CA PHE A 55 4.77 0.11 -8.68
C PHE A 55 6.14 0.74 -8.96
N GLY A 56 6.90 1.10 -7.92
CA GLY A 56 8.27 1.62 -8.06
C GLY A 56 9.28 0.56 -8.56
N LEU A 57 9.17 -0.68 -8.07
CA LEU A 57 10.03 -1.80 -8.50
C LEU A 57 9.81 -2.18 -9.97
N TRP A 58 8.56 -2.14 -10.43
CA TRP A 58 8.20 -2.54 -11.80
C TRP A 58 8.03 -1.35 -12.75
N GLY A 59 8.29 -0.13 -12.30
CA GLY A 59 8.46 1.06 -13.15
C GLY A 59 7.18 1.72 -13.65
N TRP A 60 6.00 1.37 -13.12
CA TRP A 60 4.77 2.06 -13.50
C TRP A 60 4.59 3.31 -12.64
N CYS A 61 5.24 4.41 -13.04
CA CYS A 61 4.81 5.73 -12.64
C CYS A 61 3.63 6.10 -13.56
N PRO A 62 2.37 6.14 -13.09
CA PRO A 62 1.32 6.78 -13.87
C PRO A 62 1.79 8.22 -14.11
N PRO A 63 1.68 8.77 -15.33
CA PRO A 63 1.83 10.20 -15.50
C PRO A 63 0.77 10.84 -14.61
N TRP A 64 1.18 11.37 -13.47
CA TRP A 64 0.32 12.25 -12.70
C TRP A 64 -0.14 13.33 -13.67
N PRO A 65 -1.44 13.60 -13.80
CA PRO A 65 -1.89 14.70 -14.62
C PRO A 65 -1.37 15.97 -13.95
N THR A 66 -0.20 16.45 -14.40
CA THR A 66 0.25 17.80 -14.15
C THR A 66 -0.78 18.65 -14.87
N ARG A 67 -1.72 19.20 -14.12
CA ARG A 67 -2.64 20.21 -14.62
C ARG A 67 -1.77 21.36 -15.11
N SER A 68 -1.53 21.44 -16.41
CA SER A 68 -0.95 22.62 -17.04
C SER A 68 -2.02 23.71 -16.99
N THR A 69 -1.97 24.51 -15.93
CA THR A 69 -2.65 25.81 -15.86
C THR A 69 -2.10 26.76 -16.90
#